data_AF-A0A2V8MVS5-F1
#
_entry.id   AF-A0A2V8MVS5-F1
#
_cell.length_a   1.000
_cell.length_b   1.000
_cell.length_c   1.000
_cell.angle_alpha   90.00
_cell.angle_beta   90.00
_cell.angle_gamma   90.00
#
_symmetry.space_group_name_H-M   'P 1'
#
loop_
_entity.id
_entity.type
_entity.pdbx_description
1 polymer ?
#
loop_
_entity_poly.entity_id
_entity_poly.type
_entity_poly.pdbx_seq_one_letter_code
_entity_poly.pdbx_strand_id
1 'polypeptide(L)'
;MGSTSAGSVSVDYPTARSRLVASASNTSEVAIYNALPSSVVPTNTGDGSVVEVSRSLAQPLGLVPLNPNETVATISFNKNFAFDFNPDNGVDFDKVDFDTVATHEIGHALGFVSNAGGDSTAQVSLWDIFRFRPGITTNTFTTAQRIMSVGGSQVYFTGQPFSVEFSSTDQLRLSTGGPDGSGGDGNQSSHWKDDDLTGEYIGIMDPNVSSGIHEDTTENDYSALETLGWNLLNNAAPPLPPPPPSNDDFANARNVTGCSASVIGTILNASKEAGEPNHSPDNNGGTHSVWYQWQAPGNGTATFTTAGSAYDTVLAVYTGTSVNALTLIGKNDDIPDVPGQPHNVTSSVTFTAAAGTIYLIAIDGYNNGGSGGDMGPLKLNWSESNCTEPPPSLLIEQSTIDRAVALDSVTFVRGPFRILSNLNLSTDHHTRVMLFTSNLGLEPGENLSVLSVQAAGVSLPVEAAGTVRGLSQASYIIVRLPDGLATGDLPISVTLRGATSNVGKLGISP
;
A
#
# COMPACT_ATOMS: atom_id res chain seq x y z
N MET A 1 0.74 -0.82 25.64
CA MET A 1 1.91 -0.69 24.74
C MET A 1 1.65 0.40 23.73
N GLY A 2 0.54 0.30 23.02
CA GLY A 2 -0.23 1.46 22.61
C GLY A 2 -1.13 1.96 23.76
N SER A 3 -1.85 3.04 23.46
CA SER A 3 -3.01 3.52 24.18
C SER A 3 -3.85 4.39 23.26
N THR A 4 -5.15 4.14 23.25
CA THR A 4 -6.12 4.90 22.48
C THR A 4 -7.00 5.75 23.38
N SER A 5 -7.16 7.02 23.00
CA SER A 5 -8.16 7.93 23.55
C SER A 5 -9.17 8.26 22.45
N ALA A 6 -10.38 7.70 22.55
CA ALA A 6 -11.48 8.02 21.65
C ALA A 6 -12.45 9.01 22.32
N GLY A 7 -12.90 10.02 21.57
CA GLY A 7 -14.02 10.85 22.02
C GLY A 7 -15.32 10.04 21.98
N SER A 8 -16.31 10.43 22.78
CA SER A 8 -17.63 9.79 22.80
C SER A 8 -18.78 10.79 22.86
N VAL A 9 -20.01 10.31 22.67
CA VAL A 9 -21.26 11.04 22.90
C VAL A 9 -22.27 10.13 23.60
N SER A 10 -22.95 10.65 24.62
CA SER A 10 -24.08 9.98 25.24
C SER A 10 -25.35 10.22 24.43
N VAL A 11 -26.06 9.15 24.09
CA VAL A 11 -27.29 9.18 23.29
C VAL A 11 -28.36 8.37 24.00
N ASP A 12 -29.63 8.80 23.95
CA ASP A 12 -30.71 7.93 24.40
C ASP A 12 -30.73 6.64 23.57
N TYR A 13 -30.92 5.51 24.25
CA TYR A 13 -30.83 4.20 23.62
C TYR A 13 -31.81 4.00 22.44
N PRO A 14 -33.10 4.42 22.53
CA PRO A 14 -34.02 4.33 21.39
C PRO A 14 -33.50 5.04 20.13
N THR A 15 -32.91 6.23 20.26
CA THR A 15 -32.28 6.94 19.15
C THR A 15 -31.11 6.15 18.59
N ALA A 16 -30.18 5.67 19.43
CA ALA A 16 -29.04 4.87 18.97
C ALA A 16 -29.48 3.60 18.21
N ARG A 17 -30.44 2.86 18.76
CA ARG A 17 -31.05 1.69 18.12
C ARG A 17 -31.68 2.05 16.77
N SER A 18 -32.41 3.16 16.69
CA SER A 18 -33.05 3.60 15.45
C SER A 18 -32.02 3.88 14.35
N ARG A 19 -30.84 4.41 14.70
CA ARG A 19 -29.75 4.66 13.76
C ARG A 19 -29.06 3.38 13.31
N LEU A 20 -28.86 2.41 14.22
CA LEU A 20 -28.36 1.08 13.85
C LEU A 20 -29.32 0.40 12.86
N VAL A 21 -30.63 0.36 13.15
CA VAL A 21 -31.62 -0.20 12.23
C VAL A 21 -31.62 0.52 10.87
N ALA A 22 -31.50 1.85 10.87
CA ALA A 22 -31.50 2.64 9.64
C ALA A 22 -30.21 2.49 8.81
N SER A 23 -29.11 2.13 9.47
CA SER A 23 -27.81 1.90 8.83
C SER A 23 -27.60 0.45 8.44
N ALA A 24 -28.46 -0.49 8.82
CA ALA A 24 -28.29 -1.90 8.50
C ALA A 24 -27.99 -2.15 7.00
N SER A 25 -26.92 -2.87 6.74
CA SER A 25 -26.33 -3.11 5.43
C SER A 25 -26.78 -4.43 4.80
N ASN A 26 -27.23 -5.37 5.63
CA ASN A 26 -27.66 -6.69 5.23
C ASN A 26 -28.84 -7.21 6.09
N THR A 27 -29.45 -8.31 5.66
CA THR A 27 -30.62 -8.89 6.35
C THR A 27 -30.33 -9.40 7.75
N SER A 28 -29.09 -9.83 8.02
CA SER A 28 -28.68 -10.34 9.33
C SER A 28 -28.57 -9.20 10.35
N GLU A 29 -28.00 -8.07 9.95
CA GLU A 29 -27.99 -6.82 10.73
C GLU A 29 -29.40 -6.30 11.00
N VAL A 30 -30.26 -6.27 9.97
CA VAL A 30 -31.67 -5.89 10.15
C VAL A 30 -32.35 -6.78 11.20
N ALA A 31 -32.10 -8.09 11.16
CA ALA A 31 -32.68 -9.04 12.11
C ALA A 31 -32.19 -8.79 13.53
N ILE A 32 -30.88 -8.66 13.74
CA ILE A 32 -30.31 -8.50 15.08
C ILE A 32 -30.64 -7.11 15.69
N TYR A 33 -30.59 -6.04 14.89
CA TYR A 33 -30.98 -4.70 15.38
C TYR A 33 -32.47 -4.60 15.70
N ASN A 34 -33.33 -5.30 14.95
CA ASN A 34 -34.74 -5.37 15.31
C ASN A 34 -34.99 -6.21 16.57
N ALA A 35 -34.16 -7.23 16.83
CA ALA A 35 -34.22 -8.05 18.03
C ALA A 35 -33.71 -7.32 19.30
N LEU A 36 -33.02 -6.18 19.16
CA LEU A 36 -32.63 -5.35 20.30
C LEU A 36 -33.87 -4.81 21.04
N PRO A 37 -33.83 -4.70 22.40
CA PRO A 37 -34.92 -4.14 23.20
C PRO A 37 -35.40 -2.79 22.65
N SER A 38 -36.69 -2.48 22.73
CA SER A 38 -37.23 -1.28 22.07
C SER A 38 -37.07 0.02 22.86
N SER A 39 -36.88 -0.04 24.18
CA SER A 39 -36.94 1.15 25.07
C SER A 39 -35.68 1.38 25.90
N VAL A 40 -35.18 0.35 26.59
CA VAL A 40 -34.01 0.40 27.48
C VAL A 40 -33.24 -0.91 27.32
N VAL A 41 -31.90 -0.83 27.37
CA VAL A 41 -31.04 -2.01 27.45
C VAL A 41 -31.17 -2.63 28.85
N PRO A 42 -31.65 -3.88 29.01
CA PRO A 42 -31.62 -4.54 30.31
C PRO A 42 -30.16 -4.74 30.70
N THR A 43 -29.72 -4.23 31.85
CA THR A 43 -28.38 -4.48 32.38
C THR A 43 -28.47 -5.15 33.75
N ASN A 44 -27.36 -5.70 34.24
CA ASN A 44 -27.30 -6.22 35.61
C ASN A 44 -26.88 -5.17 36.66
N THR A 45 -26.16 -4.10 36.28
CA THR A 45 -25.61 -3.11 37.24
C THR A 45 -25.49 -1.66 36.73
N GLY A 46 -26.01 -1.29 35.55
CA GLY A 46 -25.83 0.05 34.96
C GLY A 46 -27.10 0.67 34.38
N ASP A 47 -27.03 1.94 33.96
CA ASP A 47 -28.14 2.61 33.27
C ASP A 47 -28.15 2.24 31.78
N GLY A 48 -29.20 1.52 31.36
CA GLY A 48 -29.40 1.13 29.96
C GLY A 48 -30.33 2.06 29.18
N SER A 49 -30.72 3.21 29.74
CA SER A 49 -31.54 4.22 29.03
C SER A 49 -30.72 5.13 28.13
N VAL A 50 -29.41 5.24 28.40
CA VAL A 50 -28.44 6.01 27.64
C VAL A 50 -27.31 5.07 27.24
N VAL A 51 -26.83 5.22 26.01
CA VAL A 51 -25.67 4.52 25.49
C VAL A 51 -24.57 5.51 25.14
N GLU A 52 -23.34 5.12 25.43
CA GLU A 52 -22.16 5.85 24.99
C GLU A 52 -21.74 5.34 23.61
N VAL A 53 -21.54 6.27 22.68
CA VAL A 53 -21.15 5.99 21.30
C VAL A 53 -19.86 6.74 21.00
N SER A 54 -18.81 6.01 20.60
CA SER A 54 -17.54 6.63 20.15
C SER A 54 -17.79 7.60 18.99
N ARG A 55 -17.05 8.71 18.94
CA ARG A 55 -17.21 9.74 17.89
C ARG A 55 -17.01 9.19 16.49
N SER A 56 -16.11 8.21 16.34
CA SER A 56 -15.87 7.44 15.12
C SER A 56 -17.11 6.71 14.60
N LEU A 57 -18.01 6.26 15.48
CA LEU A 57 -19.30 5.65 15.14
C LEU A 57 -20.45 6.67 15.08
N ALA A 58 -20.43 7.68 15.94
CA ALA A 58 -21.52 8.63 16.06
C ALA A 58 -21.73 9.48 14.79
N GLN A 59 -20.63 9.86 14.13
CA GLN A 59 -20.68 10.59 12.86
C GLN A 59 -21.35 9.77 11.73
N PRO A 60 -20.87 8.57 11.36
CA PRO A 60 -21.47 7.78 10.29
C PRO A 60 -22.89 7.29 10.61
N LEU A 61 -23.22 7.05 11.89
CA LEU A 61 -24.59 6.73 12.31
C LEU A 61 -25.55 7.93 12.28
N GLY A 62 -25.06 9.14 11.97
CA GLY A 62 -25.87 10.36 11.92
C GLY A 62 -26.42 10.76 13.30
N LEU A 63 -25.72 10.37 14.37
CA LEU A 63 -26.02 10.77 15.74
C LEU A 63 -25.50 12.17 16.05
N VAL A 64 -24.48 12.60 15.30
CA VAL A 64 -23.88 13.93 15.35
C VAL A 64 -23.57 14.39 13.92
N PRO A 65 -23.45 15.71 13.65
CA PRO A 65 -23.08 16.19 12.32
C PRO A 65 -21.72 15.65 11.87
N LEU A 66 -21.59 15.34 10.58
CA LEU A 66 -20.32 14.97 9.96
C LEU A 66 -19.33 16.13 10.05
N ASN A 67 -18.12 15.84 10.53
CA ASN A 67 -17.02 16.80 10.59
C ASN A 67 -15.70 16.10 10.22
N PRO A 68 -15.23 16.25 8.96
CA PRO A 68 -14.02 15.58 8.50
C PRO A 68 -12.73 16.13 9.13
N ASN A 69 -12.79 17.27 9.81
CA ASN A 69 -11.63 17.89 10.45
C ASN A 69 -11.55 17.59 11.96
N GLU A 70 -12.47 16.79 12.49
CA GLU A 70 -12.45 16.41 13.90
C GLU A 70 -11.47 15.27 14.15
N THR A 71 -10.61 15.44 15.15
CA THR A 71 -9.87 14.33 15.75
C THR A 71 -10.83 13.50 16.61
N VAL A 72 -11.34 12.40 16.05
CA VAL A 72 -12.29 11.50 16.75
C VAL A 72 -11.59 10.53 17.72
N ALA A 73 -10.32 10.22 17.48
CA ALA A 73 -9.49 9.41 18.34
C ALA A 73 -8.02 9.82 18.22
N THR A 74 -7.23 9.55 19.26
CA THR A 74 -5.77 9.70 19.26
C THR A 74 -5.15 8.41 19.78
N ILE A 75 -4.20 7.88 19.01
CA ILE A 75 -3.43 6.69 19.38
C ILE A 75 -2.02 7.13 19.75
N SER A 76 -1.50 6.63 20.86
CA SER A 76 -0.15 6.90 21.34
C SER A 76 0.60 5.60 21.57
N PHE A 77 1.83 5.53 21.09
CA PHE A 77 2.71 4.38 21.27
C PHE A 77 3.82 4.70 22.26
N ASN A 78 4.07 3.80 23.21
CA ASN A 78 5.11 4.00 24.19
C ASN A 78 6.48 3.65 23.59
N LYS A 79 7.27 4.69 23.27
CA LYS A 79 8.62 4.57 22.69
C LYS A 79 9.63 3.73 23.49
N ASN A 80 9.31 3.35 24.72
CA ASN A 80 10.20 2.53 25.55
C ASN A 80 10.08 1.03 25.23
N PHE A 81 9.10 0.63 24.40
CA PHE A 81 9.02 -0.73 23.87
C PHE A 81 9.87 -0.85 22.61
N ALA A 82 10.59 -1.97 22.49
CA ALA A 82 11.33 -2.31 21.28
C ALA A 82 10.33 -2.84 20.26
N PHE A 83 9.89 -1.96 19.35
CA PHE A 83 8.97 -2.34 18.29
C PHE A 83 9.72 -2.89 17.09
N ASP A 84 9.18 -3.97 16.52
CA ASP A 84 9.42 -4.29 15.12
C ASP A 84 8.40 -3.52 14.28
N PHE A 85 8.84 -2.87 13.20
CA PHE A 85 7.98 -2.05 12.35
C PHE A 85 7.71 -2.71 11.00
N ASN A 86 8.14 -3.96 10.83
CA ASN A 86 7.97 -4.72 9.61
C ASN A 86 7.61 -6.17 9.93
N PRO A 87 6.34 -6.53 10.10
CA PRO A 87 5.96 -7.92 10.38
C PRO A 87 6.28 -8.88 9.23
N ASP A 88 6.51 -8.37 8.00
CA ASP A 88 6.71 -9.18 6.79
C ASP A 88 8.01 -10.02 6.82
N ASN A 89 9.00 -9.67 7.65
CA ASN A 89 10.23 -10.45 7.83
C ASN A 89 10.21 -11.33 9.10
N GLY A 90 9.03 -11.49 9.71
CA GLY A 90 8.88 -12.10 11.02
C GLY A 90 9.25 -11.13 12.15
N VAL A 91 8.76 -11.41 13.35
CA VAL A 91 8.98 -10.53 14.50
C VAL A 91 10.16 -11.07 15.30
N ASP A 92 11.20 -10.26 15.52
CA ASP A 92 12.33 -10.65 16.36
C ASP A 92 11.86 -11.03 17.78
N PHE A 93 12.47 -12.07 18.36
CA PHE A 93 12.04 -12.64 19.65
C PHE A 93 12.04 -11.66 20.83
N ASP A 94 12.83 -10.57 20.75
CA ASP A 94 12.94 -9.53 21.77
C ASP A 94 12.21 -8.22 21.39
N LYS A 95 11.46 -8.22 20.29
CA LYS A 95 10.65 -7.10 19.83
C LYS A 95 9.17 -7.43 19.84
N VAL A 96 8.37 -6.37 19.92
CA VAL A 96 6.91 -6.42 19.82
C VAL A 96 6.53 -5.93 18.42
N ASP A 97 5.63 -6.63 17.73
CA ASP A 97 5.16 -6.13 16.45
C ASP A 97 4.36 -4.82 16.60
N PHE A 98 4.83 -3.79 15.92
CA PHE A 98 4.15 -2.50 15.86
C PHE A 98 2.82 -2.62 15.13
N ASP A 99 2.71 -3.44 14.09
CA ASP A 99 1.52 -3.50 13.26
C ASP A 99 0.37 -4.20 13.99
N THR A 100 0.63 -5.29 14.69
CA THR A 100 -0.32 -5.88 15.65
C THR A 100 -0.80 -4.84 16.66
N VAL A 101 0.12 -4.12 17.32
CA VAL A 101 -0.25 -3.13 18.35
C VAL A 101 -1.01 -1.95 17.75
N ALA A 102 -0.60 -1.44 16.59
CA ALA A 102 -1.27 -0.34 15.91
C ALA A 102 -2.67 -0.74 15.45
N THR A 103 -2.83 -1.94 14.90
CA THR A 103 -4.12 -2.48 14.45
C THR A 103 -5.07 -2.69 15.63
N HIS A 104 -4.58 -3.24 16.73
CA HIS A 104 -5.31 -3.35 17.98
C HIS A 104 -5.82 -1.99 18.49
N GLU A 105 -4.95 -0.98 18.54
CA GLU A 105 -5.33 0.36 18.98
C GLU A 105 -6.31 1.04 18.02
N ILE A 106 -6.21 0.77 16.71
CA ILE A 106 -7.21 1.19 15.72
C ILE A 106 -8.57 0.56 16.05
N GLY A 107 -8.64 -0.70 16.48
CA GLY A 107 -9.88 -1.32 16.94
C GLY A 107 -10.56 -0.53 18.06
N HIS A 108 -9.80 -0.11 19.09
CA HIS A 108 -10.33 0.77 20.13
C HIS A 108 -10.83 2.12 19.57
N ALA A 109 -10.10 2.72 18.63
CA ALA A 109 -10.51 3.95 17.98
C ALA A 109 -11.83 3.79 17.19
N LEU A 110 -12.06 2.60 16.63
CA LEU A 110 -13.26 2.27 15.85
C LEU A 110 -14.46 1.87 16.70
N GLY A 111 -14.29 1.49 17.96
CA GLY A 111 -15.42 1.29 18.88
C GLY A 111 -15.38 0.03 19.74
N PHE A 112 -14.28 -0.72 19.76
CA PHE A 112 -14.02 -1.71 20.80
C PHE A 112 -13.77 -0.98 22.14
N VAL A 113 -14.82 -0.43 22.72
CA VAL A 113 -14.79 0.34 23.96
C VAL A 113 -15.87 -0.24 24.86
N SER A 114 -15.54 -0.49 26.12
CA SER A 114 -16.48 -1.04 27.10
C SER A 114 -16.36 -0.26 28.40
N ASN A 115 -17.52 -0.01 29.02
CA ASN A 115 -17.58 0.55 30.36
C ASN A 115 -17.99 -0.51 31.39
N ALA A 116 -18.11 -1.78 30.97
CA ALA A 116 -18.40 -2.87 31.88
C ALA A 116 -17.31 -2.94 32.96
N GLY A 117 -17.74 -3.02 34.21
CA GLY A 117 -16.89 -2.98 35.39
C GLY A 117 -16.52 -1.57 35.87
N GLY A 118 -17.05 -0.51 35.25
CA GLY A 118 -16.98 0.85 35.76
C GLY A 118 -17.81 1.08 37.03
N ASP A 119 -17.90 2.34 37.48
CA ASP A 119 -18.68 2.69 38.67
C ASP A 119 -20.21 2.63 38.44
N SER A 120 -20.99 3.00 39.46
CA SER A 120 -22.46 2.96 39.38
C SER A 120 -23.08 3.90 38.34
N THR A 121 -22.28 4.75 37.69
CA THR A 121 -22.70 5.69 36.64
C THR A 121 -22.24 5.25 35.25
N ALA A 122 -21.56 4.11 35.13
CA ALA A 122 -21.09 3.55 33.87
C ALA A 122 -22.26 3.39 32.88
N GLN A 123 -22.14 4.08 31.74
CA GLN A 123 -23.08 3.98 30.63
C GLN A 123 -22.76 2.76 29.77
N VAL A 124 -23.78 2.13 29.20
CA VAL A 124 -23.60 1.01 28.27
C VAL A 124 -22.95 1.53 26.98
N SER A 125 -21.80 1.02 26.57
CA SER A 125 -21.26 1.33 25.24
C SER A 125 -22.01 0.53 24.16
N LEU A 126 -21.87 0.89 22.87
CA LEU A 126 -22.44 0.07 21.79
C LEU A 126 -21.95 -1.39 21.82
N TRP A 127 -20.69 -1.61 22.17
CA TRP A 127 -20.12 -2.94 22.38
C TRP A 127 -20.84 -3.72 23.47
N ASP A 128 -21.13 -3.07 24.60
CA ASP A 128 -21.76 -3.70 25.76
C ASP A 128 -23.21 -4.15 25.49
N ILE A 129 -23.87 -3.62 24.44
CA ILE A 129 -25.19 -4.08 23.97
C ILE A 129 -25.14 -5.55 23.48
N PHE A 130 -23.96 -6.12 23.27
CA PHE A 130 -23.82 -7.52 22.85
C PHE A 130 -23.11 -8.40 23.88
N ARG A 131 -22.87 -7.89 25.11
CA ARG A 131 -22.21 -8.60 26.20
C ARG A 131 -23.19 -9.31 27.13
N PHE A 132 -23.07 -10.63 27.29
CA PHE A 132 -23.98 -11.47 28.06
C PHE A 132 -23.27 -12.46 28.99
N ARG A 133 -24.06 -13.18 29.81
CA ARG A 133 -23.62 -14.47 30.38
C ARG A 133 -23.73 -15.57 29.32
N PRO A 134 -22.88 -16.63 29.41
CA PRO A 134 -22.99 -17.79 28.54
C PRO A 134 -24.38 -18.43 28.57
N GLY A 135 -24.76 -19.07 27.45
CA GLY A 135 -26.05 -19.75 27.28
C GLY A 135 -27.15 -18.83 26.75
N ILE A 136 -26.79 -17.64 26.27
CA ILE A 136 -27.70 -16.76 25.55
C ILE A 136 -28.09 -17.38 24.21
N THR A 137 -29.35 -17.23 23.82
CA THR A 137 -29.88 -17.66 22.53
C THR A 137 -30.63 -16.52 21.85
N THR A 138 -30.92 -16.65 20.56
CA THR A 138 -31.75 -15.69 19.81
C THR A 138 -33.13 -15.46 20.43
N ASN A 139 -33.71 -16.47 21.09
CA ASN A 139 -35.01 -16.35 21.79
C ASN A 139 -34.94 -15.51 23.06
N THR A 140 -33.77 -15.48 23.72
CA THR A 140 -33.55 -14.77 24.99
C THR A 140 -32.86 -13.41 24.79
N PHE A 141 -32.32 -13.15 23.61
CA PHE A 141 -31.50 -11.99 23.28
C PHE A 141 -32.13 -10.65 23.67
N THR A 142 -33.41 -10.47 23.37
CA THR A 142 -34.14 -9.22 23.59
C THR A 142 -34.31 -8.88 25.08
N THR A 143 -34.46 -9.87 25.95
CA THR A 143 -34.81 -9.67 27.36
C THR A 143 -33.66 -9.94 28.32
N ALA A 144 -32.61 -10.63 27.87
CA ALA A 144 -31.46 -10.94 28.71
C ALA A 144 -30.66 -9.70 29.10
N GLN A 145 -30.12 -9.73 30.32
CA GLN A 145 -29.30 -8.65 30.86
C GLN A 145 -27.94 -8.58 30.17
N ARG A 146 -27.52 -7.36 29.83
CA ARG A 146 -26.15 -7.02 29.47
C ARG A 146 -25.30 -6.90 30.72
N ILE A 147 -24.09 -7.46 30.66
CA ILE A 147 -23.27 -7.64 31.86
C ILE A 147 -22.32 -6.45 32.04
N MET A 148 -22.70 -5.50 32.89
CA MET A 148 -21.90 -4.32 33.22
C MET A 148 -21.04 -4.50 34.48
N SER A 149 -21.07 -5.66 35.12
CA SER A 149 -20.27 -5.96 36.31
C SER A 149 -18.99 -6.72 35.96
N VAL A 150 -17.91 -6.52 36.73
CA VAL A 150 -16.72 -7.38 36.65
C VAL A 150 -17.01 -8.83 37.06
N GLY A 151 -16.20 -9.76 36.54
CA GLY A 151 -16.14 -11.15 36.94
C GLY A 151 -17.27 -12.05 36.41
N GLY A 152 -17.08 -13.34 36.63
CA GLY A 152 -17.86 -14.44 36.05
C GLY A 152 -17.71 -14.49 34.52
N SER A 153 -18.03 -15.62 33.89
CA SER A 153 -17.92 -15.75 32.42
C SER A 153 -18.82 -14.76 31.70
N GLN A 154 -18.30 -14.15 30.64
CA GLN A 154 -18.99 -13.19 29.78
C GLN A 154 -18.71 -13.53 28.32
N VAL A 155 -19.71 -13.30 27.46
CA VAL A 155 -19.64 -13.61 26.03
C VAL A 155 -20.22 -12.49 25.18
N TYR A 156 -19.70 -12.34 23.98
CA TYR A 156 -20.25 -11.52 22.91
C TYR A 156 -21.19 -12.39 22.07
N PHE A 157 -22.40 -11.90 21.81
CA PHE A 157 -23.42 -12.67 21.09
C PHE A 157 -24.27 -11.79 20.17
N THR A 158 -24.38 -12.21 18.92
CA THR A 158 -25.16 -11.55 17.86
C THR A 158 -26.14 -12.50 17.17
N GLY A 159 -26.22 -13.75 17.63
CA GLY A 159 -27.03 -14.80 16.99
C GLY A 159 -26.45 -15.34 15.68
N GLN A 160 -25.28 -14.87 15.27
CA GLN A 160 -24.52 -15.39 14.13
C GLN A 160 -23.45 -16.38 14.60
N PRO A 161 -23.04 -17.33 13.73
CA PRO A 161 -21.87 -18.15 14.01
C PRO A 161 -20.59 -17.34 13.84
N PHE A 162 -19.62 -17.65 14.68
CA PHE A 162 -18.23 -17.16 14.69
C PHE A 162 -17.28 -18.34 14.49
N SER A 163 -16.04 -18.04 14.10
CA SER A 163 -14.97 -19.03 13.95
C SER A 163 -13.87 -18.72 14.95
N VAL A 164 -13.53 -19.66 15.81
CA VAL A 164 -12.38 -19.57 16.70
C VAL A 164 -11.49 -20.75 16.37
N GLU A 165 -10.31 -20.43 15.84
CA GLU A 165 -9.39 -21.39 15.21
C GLU A 165 -10.11 -22.28 14.18
N PHE A 166 -10.31 -23.57 14.51
CA PHE A 166 -10.94 -24.58 13.65
C PHE A 166 -12.34 -24.98 14.12
N SER A 167 -12.92 -24.24 15.05
CA SER A 167 -14.22 -24.53 15.65
C SER A 167 -15.23 -23.41 15.40
N SER A 168 -16.50 -23.78 15.24
CA SER A 168 -17.59 -22.80 15.16
C SER A 168 -18.25 -22.64 16.53
N THR A 169 -18.49 -21.39 16.93
CA THR A 169 -19.21 -21.01 18.15
C THR A 169 -20.24 -19.95 17.81
N ASP A 170 -21.30 -19.81 18.61
CA ASP A 170 -22.23 -18.67 18.52
C ASP A 170 -21.93 -17.58 19.57
N GLN A 171 -20.91 -17.81 20.41
CA GLN A 171 -20.56 -16.98 21.56
C GLN A 171 -19.04 -16.82 21.63
N LEU A 172 -18.54 -15.60 21.45
CA LEU A 172 -17.13 -15.27 21.65
C LEU A 172 -16.88 -14.91 23.10
N ARG A 173 -15.80 -15.40 23.69
CA ARG A 173 -15.49 -15.12 25.11
C ARG A 173 -14.95 -13.69 25.24
N LEU A 174 -15.35 -12.99 26.29
CA LEU A 174 -14.92 -11.62 26.58
C LEU A 174 -14.04 -11.56 27.83
N SER A 175 -13.18 -10.55 27.87
CA SER A 175 -12.52 -10.13 29.11
C SER A 175 -13.54 -9.68 30.15
N THR A 176 -13.23 -9.95 31.42
CA THR A 176 -14.17 -9.87 32.56
C THR A 176 -13.73 -8.92 33.66
N GLY A 177 -12.55 -8.29 33.54
CA GLY A 177 -12.14 -7.16 34.37
C GLY A 177 -12.92 -5.87 34.06
N GLY A 178 -12.59 -4.80 34.77
CA GLY A 178 -13.11 -3.46 34.52
C GLY A 178 -12.34 -2.72 33.42
N PRO A 179 -12.67 -1.45 33.12
CA PRO A 179 -12.02 -0.69 32.06
C PRO A 179 -10.52 -0.45 32.29
N ASP A 180 -10.06 -0.51 33.54
CA ASP A 180 -8.66 -0.42 33.95
C ASP A 180 -8.00 -1.79 34.18
N GLY A 181 -8.71 -2.89 33.84
CA GLY A 181 -8.29 -4.26 34.12
C GLY A 181 -8.51 -4.70 35.57
N SER A 182 -9.15 -3.88 36.42
CA SER A 182 -9.38 -4.26 37.81
C SER A 182 -10.46 -5.34 37.97
N GLY A 183 -10.23 -6.28 38.89
CA GLY A 183 -11.16 -7.38 39.15
C GLY A 183 -11.26 -8.39 37.99
N GLY A 184 -12.23 -9.31 38.09
CA GLY A 184 -12.46 -10.31 37.03
C GLY A 184 -11.24 -11.17 36.72
N ASP A 185 -10.81 -11.14 35.46
CA ASP A 185 -9.64 -11.84 34.94
C ASP A 185 -8.39 -10.97 34.82
N GLY A 186 -8.43 -9.72 35.25
CA GLY A 186 -7.28 -8.81 35.19
C GLY A 186 -7.12 -8.06 33.87
N ASN A 187 -7.97 -8.33 32.87
CA ASN A 187 -7.89 -7.71 31.54
C ASN A 187 -9.02 -6.70 31.32
N GLN A 188 -8.76 -5.65 30.52
CA GLN A 188 -9.73 -4.58 30.34
C GLN A 188 -10.98 -5.09 29.63
N SER A 189 -12.15 -4.62 30.05
CA SER A 189 -13.42 -5.10 29.51
C SER A 189 -13.58 -4.89 28.00
N SER A 190 -12.87 -3.95 27.37
CA SER A 190 -12.91 -3.68 25.92
C SER A 190 -12.31 -4.79 25.02
N HIS A 191 -11.93 -5.94 25.56
CA HIS A 191 -11.21 -6.98 24.83
C HIS A 191 -11.97 -8.31 24.69
N TRP A 192 -11.53 -9.09 23.71
CA TRP A 192 -11.74 -10.53 23.71
C TRP A 192 -11.11 -11.18 24.94
N LYS A 193 -11.44 -12.44 25.16
CA LYS A 193 -10.82 -13.21 26.22
C LYS A 193 -9.43 -13.63 25.78
N ASP A 194 -8.44 -13.09 26.49
CA ASP A 194 -7.02 -13.44 26.45
C ASP A 194 -6.76 -14.92 26.20
N ASP A 195 -6.06 -15.20 25.12
CA ASP A 195 -5.68 -16.53 24.70
C ASP A 195 -4.66 -17.18 25.65
N ASP A 196 -3.85 -16.43 26.41
CA ASP A 196 -3.01 -16.97 27.47
C ASP A 196 -3.85 -17.65 28.58
N LEU A 197 -5.13 -17.29 28.71
CA LEU A 197 -6.06 -17.89 29.67
C LEU A 197 -6.86 -19.08 29.11
N THR A 198 -6.92 -19.22 27.79
CA THR A 198 -7.87 -20.13 27.13
C THR A 198 -7.20 -21.13 26.19
N GLY A 199 -6.05 -20.76 25.62
CA GLY A 199 -5.39 -21.41 24.49
C GLY A 199 -6.13 -21.24 23.17
N GLU A 200 -7.03 -20.26 23.05
CA GLU A 200 -7.86 -20.02 21.86
C GLU A 200 -7.74 -18.56 21.42
N TYR A 201 -7.10 -18.31 20.28
CA TYR A 201 -6.99 -16.97 19.70
C TYR A 201 -8.31 -16.56 19.02
N ILE A 202 -8.94 -15.51 19.54
CA ILE A 202 -10.23 -15.01 19.02
C ILE A 202 -10.03 -13.97 17.93
N GLY A 203 -9.03 -13.09 18.05
CA GLY A 203 -8.82 -11.95 17.16
C GLY A 203 -7.93 -10.88 17.77
N ILE A 204 -7.59 -9.86 16.97
CA ILE A 204 -6.57 -8.85 17.27
C ILE A 204 -6.87 -8.01 18.52
N MET A 205 -8.13 -8.02 18.96
CA MET A 205 -8.55 -7.37 20.21
C MET A 205 -8.31 -8.26 21.44
N ASP A 206 -7.33 -9.16 21.37
CA ASP A 206 -6.72 -9.83 22.52
C ASP A 206 -5.98 -8.78 23.39
N PRO A 207 -6.13 -8.79 24.73
CA PRO A 207 -5.51 -7.78 25.60
C PRO A 207 -3.98 -7.90 25.70
N ASN A 208 -3.37 -8.99 25.23
CA ASN A 208 -1.93 -9.20 25.31
C ASN A 208 -1.36 -9.52 23.93
N VAL A 209 -0.08 -9.19 23.72
CA VAL A 209 0.69 -9.71 22.59
C VAL A 209 2.10 -9.98 23.10
N SER A 210 2.61 -11.18 22.80
CA SER A 210 3.95 -11.58 23.17
C SER A 210 5.01 -11.05 22.19
N SER A 211 6.23 -10.83 22.68
CA SER A 211 7.37 -10.52 21.80
C SER A 211 7.65 -11.68 20.83
N GLY A 212 8.09 -11.35 19.62
CA GLY A 212 8.41 -12.33 18.59
C GLY A 212 7.22 -12.95 17.86
N ILE A 213 6.01 -12.41 18.06
CA ILE A 213 4.79 -12.92 17.43
C ILE A 213 4.10 -11.77 16.69
N HIS A 214 3.61 -12.07 15.48
CA HIS A 214 2.64 -11.26 14.76
C HIS A 214 1.25 -11.89 14.99
N GLU A 215 0.28 -11.07 15.35
CA GLU A 215 -1.11 -11.45 15.49
C GLU A 215 -1.95 -10.80 14.40
N ASP A 216 -2.79 -11.63 13.77
CA ASP A 216 -3.66 -11.23 12.66
C ASP A 216 -5.03 -10.78 13.14
N THR A 217 -5.64 -9.84 12.41
CA THR A 217 -7.08 -9.58 12.53
C THR A 217 -7.88 -10.76 12.00
N THR A 218 -8.97 -11.08 12.69
CA THR A 218 -9.86 -12.20 12.32
C THR A 218 -11.22 -11.70 11.86
N GLU A 219 -12.00 -12.59 11.26
CA GLU A 219 -13.41 -12.33 10.93
C GLU A 219 -14.27 -12.00 12.16
N ASN A 220 -13.85 -12.38 13.37
CA ASN A 220 -14.55 -12.03 14.60
C ASN A 220 -14.43 -10.54 14.90
N ASP A 221 -13.27 -9.94 14.63
CA ASP A 221 -13.02 -8.52 14.83
C ASP A 221 -13.87 -7.69 13.85
N TYR A 222 -13.85 -8.09 12.57
CA TYR A 222 -14.66 -7.44 11.53
C TYR A 222 -16.16 -7.59 11.81
N SER A 223 -16.62 -8.79 12.14
CA SER A 223 -18.03 -9.05 12.46
C SER A 223 -18.52 -8.21 13.65
N ALA A 224 -17.68 -8.01 14.66
CA ALA A 224 -18.03 -7.16 15.78
C ALA A 224 -18.16 -5.69 15.34
N LEU A 225 -17.22 -5.15 14.58
CA LEU A 225 -17.30 -3.78 14.04
C LEU A 225 -18.55 -3.57 13.19
N GLU A 226 -18.90 -4.52 12.33
CA GLU A 226 -20.13 -4.47 11.52
C GLU A 226 -21.37 -4.31 12.40
N THR A 227 -21.47 -5.08 13.48
CA THR A 227 -22.60 -5.00 14.42
C THR A 227 -22.61 -3.73 15.28
N LEU A 228 -21.52 -2.97 15.34
CA LEU A 228 -21.49 -1.63 15.92
C LEU A 228 -21.95 -0.54 14.93
N GLY A 229 -22.15 -0.89 13.65
CA GLY A 229 -22.59 0.00 12.59
C GLY A 229 -21.52 0.38 11.57
N TRP A 230 -20.35 -0.28 11.57
CA TRP A 230 -19.38 -0.13 10.49
C TRP A 230 -19.79 -0.94 9.27
N ASN A 231 -20.32 -0.27 8.26
CA ASN A 231 -20.64 -0.95 7.01
C ASN A 231 -19.44 -0.88 6.05
N LEU A 232 -18.85 -2.02 5.74
CA LEU A 232 -17.95 -2.16 4.58
C LEU A 232 -18.72 -2.05 3.24
N LEU A 233 -20.06 -2.03 3.28
CA LEU A 233 -20.94 -1.92 2.13
C LEU A 233 -21.18 -0.45 1.70
N ASN A 234 -20.12 0.23 1.27
CA ASN A 234 -20.26 1.07 0.09
C ASN A 234 -20.01 0.18 -1.13
N ASN A 235 -20.80 0.30 -2.20
CA ASN A 235 -20.52 -0.34 -3.50
C ASN A 235 -19.19 0.12 -4.14
N ALA A 236 -18.39 0.93 -3.46
CA ALA A 236 -16.98 1.07 -3.77
C ALA A 236 -16.26 -0.05 -3.00
N ALA A 237 -15.77 -1.05 -3.74
CA ALA A 237 -14.77 -1.97 -3.21
C ALA A 237 -13.71 -1.15 -2.44
N PRO A 238 -13.07 -1.72 -1.40
CA PRO A 238 -11.81 -1.17 -0.90
C PRO A 238 -10.96 -0.76 -2.12
N PRO A 239 -10.23 0.37 -2.10
CA PRO A 239 -9.32 0.66 -3.20
C PRO A 239 -8.56 -0.62 -3.48
N LEU A 240 -8.68 -1.14 -4.71
CA LEU A 240 -8.07 -2.41 -5.06
C LEU A 240 -6.63 -2.36 -4.54
N PRO A 241 -6.11 -3.44 -3.92
CA PRO A 241 -4.70 -3.48 -3.59
C PRO A 241 -3.94 -2.98 -4.82
N PRO A 242 -2.91 -2.12 -4.64
CA PRO A 242 -2.22 -1.53 -5.77
C PRO A 242 -1.96 -2.62 -6.81
N PRO A 243 -2.38 -2.44 -8.08
CA PRO A 243 -2.19 -3.49 -9.06
C PRO A 243 -0.71 -3.87 -9.11
N PRO A 244 -0.38 -5.12 -9.50
CA PRO A 244 1.01 -5.50 -9.70
C PRO A 244 1.76 -4.45 -10.54
N PRO A 245 3.08 -4.32 -10.34
CA PRO A 245 3.88 -3.41 -11.14
C PRO A 245 3.64 -3.64 -12.64
N SER A 246 3.73 -2.59 -13.47
CA SER A 246 3.46 -2.73 -14.90
C SER A 246 4.41 -3.70 -15.61
N ASN A 247 5.53 -4.04 -14.98
CA ASN A 247 6.53 -4.98 -15.42
C ASN A 247 6.56 -6.28 -14.59
N ASP A 248 5.41 -6.65 -14.03
CA ASP A 248 5.16 -7.93 -13.37
C ASP A 248 5.42 -9.11 -14.31
N ASP A 249 4.70 -9.14 -15.45
CA ASP A 249 4.92 -10.18 -16.46
C ASP A 249 6.20 -9.94 -17.28
N PHE A 250 6.91 -11.03 -17.63
CA PHE A 250 8.03 -11.08 -18.57
C PHE A 250 7.71 -10.40 -19.90
N ALA A 251 6.49 -10.58 -20.42
CA ALA A 251 6.05 -9.96 -21.66
C ALA A 251 5.98 -8.43 -21.57
N ASN A 252 5.85 -7.89 -20.35
CA ASN A 252 5.77 -6.47 -20.04
C ASN A 252 7.09 -5.92 -19.44
N ALA A 253 8.20 -6.66 -19.57
CA ALA A 253 9.51 -6.26 -19.06
C ALA A 253 9.83 -4.80 -19.39
N ARG A 254 10.17 -4.01 -18.37
CA ARG A 254 10.44 -2.58 -18.53
C ARG A 254 11.76 -2.36 -19.26
N ASN A 255 11.72 -1.55 -20.32
CA ASN A 255 12.94 -1.15 -21.03
C ASN A 255 13.77 -0.21 -20.18
N VAL A 256 15.03 -0.56 -19.97
CA VAL A 256 16.06 0.33 -19.43
C VAL A 256 17.19 0.47 -20.45
N THR A 257 17.81 1.65 -20.50
CA THR A 257 18.72 2.02 -21.60
C THR A 257 19.98 2.68 -21.11
N GLY A 258 21.02 2.70 -21.94
CA GLY A 258 22.25 3.42 -21.66
C GLY A 258 23.30 2.59 -20.94
N CYS A 259 24.49 3.18 -20.84
CA CYS A 259 25.66 2.56 -20.24
C CYS A 259 25.58 2.50 -18.73
N SER A 260 24.98 3.51 -18.09
CA SER A 260 24.89 3.60 -16.64
C SER A 260 23.68 4.44 -16.21
N ALA A 261 22.83 3.88 -15.37
CA ALA A 261 21.71 4.60 -14.77
C ALA A 261 21.15 3.87 -13.54
N SER A 262 20.13 4.46 -12.94
CA SER A 262 19.34 3.88 -11.86
C SER A 262 17.86 4.13 -12.10
N VAL A 263 17.03 3.17 -11.75
CA VAL A 263 15.56 3.29 -11.73
C VAL A 263 15.02 2.89 -10.36
N ILE A 264 13.87 3.45 -10.01
CA ILE A 264 13.12 3.07 -8.81
C ILE A 264 11.86 2.32 -9.27
N GLY A 265 11.46 1.32 -8.50
CA GLY A 265 10.27 0.52 -8.73
C GLY A 265 9.75 -0.08 -7.42
N THR A 266 8.92 -1.10 -7.55
CA THR A 266 8.44 -1.92 -6.43
C THR A 266 8.19 -3.33 -6.96
N ILE A 267 8.29 -4.32 -6.08
CA ILE A 267 7.81 -5.68 -6.37
C ILE A 267 6.57 -6.04 -5.53
N LEU A 268 6.01 -5.06 -4.81
CA LEU A 268 4.78 -5.22 -4.04
C LEU A 268 3.65 -5.68 -4.99
N ASN A 269 2.97 -6.77 -4.63
CA ASN A 269 1.92 -7.42 -5.41
C ASN A 269 2.37 -7.99 -6.78
N ALA A 270 3.66 -8.05 -7.07
CA ALA A 270 4.16 -8.80 -8.22
C ALA A 270 3.83 -10.31 -8.06
N SER A 271 3.91 -11.08 -9.13
CA SER A 271 3.54 -12.48 -9.16
C SER A 271 4.56 -13.27 -9.97
N LYS A 272 4.75 -14.53 -9.59
CA LYS A 272 5.56 -15.47 -10.36
C LYS A 272 4.76 -16.07 -11.51
N GLU A 273 5.25 -15.93 -12.73
CA GLU A 273 4.63 -16.46 -13.93
C GLU A 273 4.80 -17.99 -14.05
N ALA A 274 3.81 -18.62 -14.66
CA ALA A 274 3.89 -20.04 -14.98
C ALA A 274 5.03 -20.33 -15.98
N GLY A 275 6.00 -21.13 -15.54
CA GLY A 275 7.18 -21.49 -16.35
C GLY A 275 8.39 -20.58 -16.11
N GLU A 276 8.28 -19.59 -15.22
CA GLU A 276 9.38 -18.76 -14.79
C GLU A 276 10.46 -19.56 -14.02
N PRO A 277 11.75 -19.41 -14.37
CA PRO A 277 12.84 -20.05 -13.65
C PRO A 277 12.95 -19.58 -12.20
N ASN A 278 13.58 -20.37 -11.33
CA ASN A 278 13.98 -19.86 -10.02
C ASN A 278 15.19 -18.91 -10.16
N HIS A 279 15.05 -17.68 -9.68
CA HIS A 279 16.06 -16.64 -9.81
C HIS A 279 17.14 -16.71 -8.73
N SER A 280 16.91 -17.37 -7.60
CA SER A 280 17.89 -17.43 -6.51
C SER A 280 18.92 -18.55 -6.74
N PRO A 281 20.22 -18.34 -6.43
CA PRO A 281 21.25 -19.37 -6.46
C PRO A 281 20.91 -20.65 -5.69
N ASP A 282 20.24 -20.54 -4.55
CA ASP A 282 19.94 -21.64 -3.62
C ASP A 282 18.56 -22.29 -3.83
N ASN A 283 17.78 -21.77 -4.80
CA ASN A 283 16.38 -22.10 -5.09
C ASN A 283 15.35 -21.58 -4.07
N ASN A 284 15.74 -20.65 -3.19
CA ASN A 284 14.84 -19.94 -2.29
C ASN A 284 14.41 -18.57 -2.85
N GLY A 285 14.34 -18.38 -4.17
CA GLY A 285 13.63 -17.22 -4.76
C GLY A 285 12.23 -17.62 -5.21
N GLY A 286 11.34 -16.66 -5.51
CA GLY A 286 10.26 -16.94 -6.46
C GLY A 286 8.83 -16.82 -6.00
N THR A 287 8.36 -15.63 -5.63
CA THR A 287 6.90 -15.36 -5.69
C THR A 287 6.53 -13.97 -6.21
N HIS A 288 7.45 -13.00 -6.27
CA HIS A 288 7.14 -11.59 -6.55
C HIS A 288 8.15 -10.99 -7.54
N SER A 289 8.35 -11.63 -8.69
CA SER A 289 9.35 -11.18 -9.66
C SER A 289 8.86 -10.04 -10.53
N VAL A 290 9.76 -9.12 -10.87
CA VAL A 290 9.55 -8.12 -11.91
C VAL A 290 10.66 -8.19 -12.95
N TRP A 291 10.31 -7.79 -14.17
CA TRP A 291 11.20 -7.92 -15.32
C TRP A 291 11.65 -6.58 -15.86
N TYR A 292 12.93 -6.51 -16.20
CA TYR A 292 13.51 -5.42 -16.98
C TYR A 292 14.22 -6.00 -18.21
N GLN A 293 14.27 -5.22 -19.29
CA GLN A 293 15.08 -5.56 -20.45
C GLN A 293 16.05 -4.44 -20.78
N TRP A 294 17.30 -4.83 -21.02
CA TRP A 294 18.40 -3.94 -21.33
C TRP A 294 19.14 -4.43 -22.57
N GLN A 295 19.24 -3.58 -23.59
CA GLN A 295 20.08 -3.85 -24.75
C GLN A 295 21.46 -3.25 -24.52
N ALA A 296 22.49 -4.08 -24.50
CA ALA A 296 23.86 -3.64 -24.29
C ALA A 296 24.31 -2.66 -25.38
N PRO A 297 24.64 -1.39 -25.05
CA PRO A 297 25.12 -0.45 -26.06
C PRO A 297 26.51 -0.78 -26.59
N GLY A 298 27.32 -1.50 -25.81
CA GLY A 298 28.70 -1.85 -26.15
C GLY A 298 29.06 -3.31 -25.88
N ASN A 299 30.33 -3.64 -26.17
CA ASN A 299 30.94 -4.85 -25.65
C ASN A 299 31.72 -4.48 -24.39
N GLY A 300 31.44 -5.13 -23.28
CA GLY A 300 32.04 -4.76 -22.01
C GLY A 300 31.60 -5.61 -20.84
N THR A 301 32.11 -5.30 -19.67
CA THR A 301 31.61 -5.85 -18.41
C THR A 301 30.43 -5.00 -17.94
N ALA A 302 29.25 -5.61 -17.86
CA ALA A 302 28.04 -5.02 -17.30
C ALA A 302 27.86 -5.51 -15.86
N THR A 303 27.42 -4.61 -14.98
CA THR A 303 27.04 -4.93 -13.60
C THR A 303 25.65 -4.37 -13.34
N PHE A 304 24.74 -5.22 -12.88
CA PHE A 304 23.45 -4.83 -12.32
C PHE A 304 23.48 -5.06 -10.81
N THR A 305 22.85 -4.17 -10.06
CA THR A 305 22.73 -4.29 -8.60
C THR A 305 21.45 -3.66 -8.08
N THR A 306 20.86 -4.30 -7.08
CA THR A 306 19.67 -3.83 -6.36
C THR A 306 20.02 -2.98 -5.12
N ALA A 307 21.29 -2.56 -4.99
CA ALA A 307 21.76 -1.76 -3.86
C ALA A 307 20.90 -0.51 -3.64
N GLY A 308 20.42 -0.36 -2.40
CA GLY A 308 19.50 0.69 -1.98
C GLY A 308 18.01 0.29 -2.03
N SER A 309 17.71 -0.97 -2.30
CA SER A 309 16.39 -1.58 -2.04
C SER A 309 16.20 -1.83 -0.54
N ALA A 310 14.94 -1.92 -0.10
CA ALA A 310 14.58 -2.00 1.32
C ALA A 310 14.20 -3.42 1.80
N TYR A 311 14.53 -4.44 1.01
CA TYR A 311 14.17 -5.85 1.24
C TYR A 311 15.32 -6.76 0.77
N ASP A 312 15.29 -8.04 1.15
CA ASP A 312 16.23 -9.05 0.70
C ASP A 312 15.96 -9.43 -0.76
N THR A 313 16.85 -9.01 -1.65
CA THR A 313 16.63 -9.12 -3.08
C THR A 313 17.30 -10.34 -3.67
N VAL A 314 16.65 -10.91 -4.67
CA VAL A 314 17.24 -11.88 -5.59
C VAL A 314 17.34 -11.24 -6.98
N LEU A 315 18.47 -11.40 -7.66
CA LEU A 315 18.73 -10.86 -8.99
C LEU A 315 19.22 -11.95 -9.95
N ALA A 316 18.59 -12.06 -11.12
CA ALA A 316 19.04 -12.95 -12.18
C ALA A 316 19.05 -12.25 -13.54
N VAL A 317 20.06 -12.57 -14.35
CA VAL A 317 20.22 -12.06 -15.72
C VAL A 317 20.14 -13.22 -16.70
N TYR A 318 19.33 -13.05 -17.73
CA TYR A 318 19.07 -14.03 -18.77
C TYR A 318 19.24 -13.46 -20.17
N THR A 319 19.30 -14.36 -21.15
CA THR A 319 19.00 -14.08 -22.56
C THR A 319 17.89 -15.03 -23.02
N GLY A 320 17.13 -14.65 -24.05
CA GLY A 320 16.02 -15.44 -24.58
C GLY A 320 14.82 -14.57 -24.93
N THR A 321 13.75 -15.19 -25.40
CA THR A 321 12.53 -14.48 -25.87
C THR A 321 11.25 -15.03 -25.26
N SER A 322 11.33 -16.00 -24.36
CA SER A 322 10.17 -16.65 -23.74
C SER A 322 10.52 -17.07 -22.32
N VAL A 323 9.65 -16.75 -21.36
CA VAL A 323 9.85 -16.94 -19.91
C VAL A 323 10.24 -18.38 -19.55
N ASN A 324 9.67 -19.36 -20.25
CA ASN A 324 9.91 -20.80 -20.05
C ASN A 324 11.13 -21.37 -20.82
N ALA A 325 11.89 -20.52 -21.54
CA ALA A 325 13.01 -20.93 -22.38
C ALA A 325 14.19 -19.94 -22.31
N LEU A 326 14.48 -19.45 -21.10
CA LEU A 326 15.56 -18.52 -20.82
C LEU A 326 16.90 -19.23 -20.64
N THR A 327 17.98 -18.58 -21.11
CA THR A 327 19.37 -18.98 -20.85
C THR A 327 19.96 -18.09 -19.77
N LEU A 328 20.29 -18.67 -18.62
CA LEU A 328 20.90 -17.97 -17.49
C LEU A 328 22.30 -17.46 -17.84
N ILE A 329 22.55 -16.19 -17.55
CA ILE A 329 23.86 -15.53 -17.65
C ILE A 329 24.53 -15.47 -16.27
N GLY A 330 23.77 -15.12 -15.24
CA GLY A 330 24.24 -15.07 -13.86
C GLY A 330 23.09 -14.75 -12.91
N LYS A 331 23.23 -15.14 -11.64
CA LYS A 331 22.27 -14.83 -10.59
C LYS A 331 22.97 -14.66 -9.24
N ASN A 332 22.38 -13.88 -8.35
CA ASN A 332 22.90 -13.57 -7.04
C ASN A 332 21.75 -13.28 -6.08
N ASP A 333 22.03 -13.48 -4.80
CA ASP A 333 21.12 -13.27 -3.67
C ASP A 333 21.68 -12.07 -2.89
N ASP A 334 22.81 -12.29 -2.20
CA ASP A 334 23.54 -11.22 -1.50
C ASP A 334 24.82 -10.81 -2.21
N ILE A 335 25.12 -9.51 -2.17
CA ILE A 335 26.48 -9.07 -2.45
C ILE A 335 27.44 -9.62 -1.39
N PRO A 336 28.69 -9.97 -1.77
CA PRO A 336 29.65 -10.51 -0.82
C PRO A 336 29.93 -9.58 0.36
N ASP A 337 29.98 -10.16 1.56
CA ASP A 337 30.30 -9.45 2.79
C ASP A 337 31.65 -8.72 2.71
N VAL A 338 31.65 -7.47 3.16
CA VAL A 338 32.86 -6.68 3.36
C VAL A 338 33.22 -6.70 4.84
N PRO A 339 34.45 -7.11 5.23
CA PRO A 339 34.86 -7.14 6.62
C PRO A 339 34.64 -5.80 7.34
N GLY A 340 33.90 -5.83 8.45
CA GLY A 340 33.58 -4.64 9.25
C GLY A 340 32.36 -3.84 8.77
N GLN A 341 31.63 -4.33 7.77
CA GLN A 341 30.33 -3.80 7.37
C GLN A 341 29.20 -4.79 7.74
N PRO A 342 27.97 -4.31 7.96
CA PRO A 342 26.80 -5.18 8.07
C PRO A 342 26.64 -6.02 6.80
N HIS A 343 26.06 -7.22 6.97
CA HIS A 343 25.63 -8.05 5.85
C HIS A 343 24.65 -7.26 4.97
N ASN A 344 24.81 -7.38 3.65
CA ASN A 344 24.02 -6.63 2.69
C ASN A 344 23.24 -7.58 1.80
N VAL A 345 21.95 -7.65 2.09
CA VAL A 345 20.93 -8.51 1.45
C VAL A 345 20.48 -8.01 0.07
N THR A 346 21.26 -7.12 -0.55
CA THR A 346 21.00 -6.71 -1.93
C THR A 346 21.91 -7.48 -2.86
N SER A 347 21.43 -7.80 -4.06
CA SER A 347 22.18 -8.58 -5.04
C SER A 347 23.01 -7.73 -5.99
N SER A 348 24.02 -8.36 -6.59
CA SER A 348 24.71 -7.87 -7.77
C SER A 348 25.13 -9.01 -8.71
N VAL A 349 24.90 -8.80 -10.01
CA VAL A 349 25.36 -9.70 -11.07
C VAL A 349 26.26 -8.95 -12.03
N THR A 350 27.49 -9.44 -12.20
CA THR A 350 28.47 -8.93 -13.17
C THR A 350 28.72 -9.96 -14.28
N PHE A 351 28.65 -9.54 -15.53
CA PHE A 351 28.81 -10.42 -16.69
C PHE A 351 29.43 -9.68 -17.89
N THR A 352 29.93 -10.43 -18.87
CA THR A 352 30.38 -9.88 -20.15
C THR A 352 29.20 -9.69 -21.09
N ALA A 353 28.87 -8.44 -21.38
CA ALA A 353 27.83 -8.04 -22.31
C ALA A 353 28.37 -7.98 -23.75
N ALA A 354 27.56 -8.43 -24.71
CA ALA A 354 27.83 -8.32 -26.14
C ALA A 354 26.93 -7.26 -26.78
N ALA A 355 27.51 -6.34 -27.54
CA ALA A 355 26.82 -5.19 -28.10
C ALA A 355 25.58 -5.60 -28.91
N GLY A 356 24.46 -4.91 -28.68
CA GLY A 356 23.17 -5.16 -29.32
C GLY A 356 22.40 -6.38 -28.77
N THR A 357 22.98 -7.14 -27.86
CA THR A 357 22.28 -8.26 -27.20
C THR A 357 21.30 -7.72 -26.17
N ILE A 358 20.09 -8.30 -26.15
CA ILE A 358 19.07 -8.01 -25.14
C ILE A 358 19.26 -8.97 -23.97
N TYR A 359 19.48 -8.39 -22.80
CA TYR A 359 19.52 -9.07 -21.52
C TYR A 359 18.23 -8.81 -20.76
N LEU A 360 17.71 -9.84 -20.12
CA LEU A 360 16.50 -9.81 -19.32
C LEU A 360 16.92 -9.92 -17.86
N ILE A 361 16.48 -8.97 -17.05
CA ILE A 361 16.87 -8.81 -15.65
C ILE A 361 15.63 -9.07 -14.82
N ALA A 362 15.62 -10.22 -14.14
CA ALA A 362 14.59 -10.57 -13.18
C ALA A 362 15.05 -10.18 -11.79
N ILE A 363 14.18 -9.48 -11.05
CA ILE A 363 14.41 -9.11 -9.66
C ILE A 363 13.22 -9.62 -8.85
N ASP A 364 13.50 -10.24 -7.72
CA ASP A 364 12.53 -10.94 -6.89
C ASP A 364 12.95 -10.82 -5.43
N GLY A 365 12.15 -11.38 -4.52
CA GLY A 365 12.46 -11.49 -3.11
C GLY A 365 13.10 -12.82 -2.74
N TYR A 366 14.01 -12.80 -1.77
CA TYR A 366 14.43 -14.02 -1.09
C TYR A 366 13.27 -14.61 -0.28
N ASN A 367 13.09 -15.93 -0.33
CA ASN A 367 12.02 -16.67 0.33
C ASN A 367 12.53 -17.29 1.63
N ASN A 368 12.10 -16.71 2.74
CA ASN A 368 12.48 -17.08 4.10
C ASN A 368 11.76 -18.33 4.65
N GLY A 369 11.57 -19.37 3.82
CA GLY A 369 11.09 -20.68 4.28
C GLY A 369 9.58 -20.90 4.22
N GLY A 370 8.86 -20.29 3.27
CA GLY A 370 7.47 -20.63 2.95
C GLY A 370 6.45 -19.51 3.10
N SER A 371 6.85 -18.35 3.62
CA SER A 371 5.99 -17.15 3.77
C SER A 371 5.82 -16.35 2.46
N GLY A 372 6.47 -16.77 1.37
CA GLY A 372 6.63 -15.98 0.15
C GLY A 372 8.00 -15.31 0.10
N GLY A 373 8.38 -14.78 -1.06
CA GLY A 373 9.58 -13.95 -1.20
C GLY A 373 9.35 -12.55 -0.63
N ASP A 374 10.37 -11.99 0.03
CA ASP A 374 10.40 -10.62 0.52
C ASP A 374 9.97 -9.61 -0.57
N MET A 375 9.36 -8.49 -0.17
CA MET A 375 8.86 -7.51 -1.14
C MET A 375 8.98 -6.08 -0.64
N GLY A 376 9.01 -5.12 -1.56
CA GLY A 376 9.03 -3.70 -1.20
C GLY A 376 9.56 -2.78 -2.29
N PRO A 377 9.89 -1.53 -1.92
CA PRO A 377 10.51 -0.57 -2.83
C PRO A 377 11.84 -1.10 -3.40
N LEU A 378 11.92 -1.11 -4.72
CA LEU A 378 13.06 -1.58 -5.49
C LEU A 378 13.88 -0.40 -6.00
N LYS A 379 15.20 -0.51 -5.91
CA LYS A 379 16.13 0.33 -6.66
C LYS A 379 17.06 -0.54 -7.50
N LEU A 380 16.98 -0.40 -8.82
CA LEU A 380 17.87 -1.08 -9.75
C LEU A 380 18.91 -0.10 -10.29
N ASN A 381 20.18 -0.47 -10.24
CA ASN A 381 21.30 0.29 -10.77
C ASN A 381 22.08 -0.57 -11.75
N TRP A 382 22.61 0.03 -12.81
CA TRP A 382 23.51 -0.68 -13.73
C TRP A 382 24.63 0.21 -14.23
N SER A 383 25.72 -0.45 -14.65
CA SER A 383 26.85 0.18 -15.34
C SER A 383 27.52 -0.79 -16.30
N GLU A 384 28.03 -0.29 -17.42
CA GLU A 384 28.82 -1.04 -18.40
C GLU A 384 30.16 -0.35 -18.66
N SER A 385 31.25 -1.11 -18.53
CA SER A 385 32.61 -0.65 -18.85
C SER A 385 32.82 -0.51 -20.36
N ASN A 386 33.66 0.44 -20.80
CA ASN A 386 33.97 0.66 -22.23
C ASN A 386 32.73 0.97 -23.11
N CYS A 387 31.65 1.45 -22.49
CA CYS A 387 30.42 1.79 -23.15
C CYS A 387 30.38 3.28 -23.53
N THR A 388 29.85 3.58 -24.71
CA THR A 388 29.53 4.95 -25.15
C THR A 388 28.03 5.14 -25.09
N GLU A 389 27.57 6.16 -24.36
CA GLU A 389 26.13 6.39 -24.16
C GLU A 389 25.44 6.60 -25.52
N PRO A 390 24.43 5.78 -25.87
CA PRO A 390 23.76 5.89 -27.14
C PRO A 390 22.90 7.18 -27.16
N PRO A 391 23.01 8.01 -28.21
CA PRO A 391 22.18 9.20 -28.31
C PRO A 391 20.70 8.81 -28.50
N PRO A 392 19.75 9.51 -27.85
CA PRO A 392 18.34 9.31 -28.13
C PRO A 392 18.03 9.78 -29.56
N SER A 393 17.02 9.20 -30.21
CA SER A 393 16.53 9.68 -31.49
C SER A 393 15.33 10.60 -31.27
N LEU A 394 15.41 11.85 -31.73
CA LEU A 394 14.25 12.74 -31.81
C LEU A 394 13.43 12.35 -33.03
N LEU A 395 12.15 12.02 -32.84
CA LEU A 395 11.28 11.62 -33.95
C LEU A 395 10.95 12.84 -34.81
N ILE A 396 11.11 12.68 -36.12
CA ILE A 396 10.90 13.72 -37.12
C ILE A 396 9.74 13.31 -38.05
N GLU A 397 8.88 14.26 -38.40
CA GLU A 397 7.82 14.06 -39.39
C GLU A 397 8.42 13.67 -40.75
N GLN A 398 7.85 12.67 -41.43
CA GLN A 398 8.21 12.32 -42.81
C GLN A 398 7.75 13.43 -43.78
N SER A 399 8.48 14.54 -43.82
CA SER A 399 8.21 15.72 -44.64
C SER A 399 9.51 16.41 -45.04
N THR A 400 9.45 17.35 -45.97
CA THR A 400 10.64 18.07 -46.49
C THR A 400 11.21 19.12 -45.54
N ILE A 401 10.63 19.31 -44.36
CA ILE A 401 10.96 20.42 -43.45
C ILE A 401 11.63 19.98 -42.13
N ASP A 402 11.83 18.67 -41.92
CA ASP A 402 12.49 18.06 -40.76
C ASP A 402 11.91 18.51 -39.39
N ARG A 403 10.58 18.63 -39.29
CA ARG A 403 9.92 19.02 -38.05
C ARG A 403 9.94 17.90 -37.02
N ALA A 404 10.24 18.25 -35.78
CA ALA A 404 10.08 17.31 -34.66
C ALA A 404 8.60 16.94 -34.54
N VAL A 405 8.33 15.65 -34.31
CA VAL A 405 6.99 15.18 -33.94
C VAL A 405 6.69 15.78 -32.57
N ALA A 406 5.76 16.74 -32.54
CA ALA A 406 5.48 17.53 -31.37
C ALA A 406 4.00 17.90 -31.31
N LEU A 407 3.42 17.87 -30.11
CA LEU A 407 2.04 18.28 -29.85
C LEU A 407 1.99 19.23 -28.66
N ASP A 408 1.00 20.10 -28.62
CA ASP A 408 0.62 20.79 -27.39
C ASP A 408 0.09 19.73 -26.40
N SER A 409 0.64 19.68 -25.20
CA SER A 409 0.38 18.60 -24.23
C SER A 409 -1.04 18.60 -23.67
N VAL A 410 -1.80 19.69 -23.82
CA VAL A 410 -3.18 19.82 -23.31
C VAL A 410 -4.17 19.60 -24.45
N THR A 411 -3.95 20.27 -25.57
CA THR A 411 -4.89 20.27 -26.70
C THR A 411 -4.62 19.17 -27.72
N PHE A 412 -3.45 18.52 -27.66
CA PHE A 412 -2.97 17.54 -28.65
C PHE A 412 -2.93 18.09 -30.09
N VAL A 413 -2.78 19.41 -30.23
CA VAL A 413 -2.70 20.09 -31.52
C VAL A 413 -1.23 20.21 -31.95
N ARG A 414 -0.98 19.94 -33.23
CA ARG A 414 0.33 20.15 -33.87
C ARG A 414 0.70 21.63 -33.96
N GLY A 415 2.00 21.92 -33.94
CA GLY A 415 2.51 23.29 -34.09
C GLY A 415 2.23 23.94 -35.46
N PRO A 416 2.57 25.23 -35.64
CA PRO A 416 3.46 26.00 -34.76
C PRO A 416 2.82 26.39 -33.41
N PHE A 417 3.62 26.41 -32.36
CA PHE A 417 3.19 26.64 -30.98
C PHE A 417 3.34 28.12 -30.59
N ARG A 418 2.37 28.67 -29.89
CA ARG A 418 2.53 29.98 -29.23
C ARG A 418 3.24 29.79 -27.90
N ILE A 419 4.05 30.75 -27.47
CA ILE A 419 4.70 30.71 -26.15
C ILE A 419 3.63 30.68 -25.04
N LEU A 420 2.58 31.48 -25.19
CA LEU A 420 1.45 31.54 -24.25
C LEU A 420 0.18 30.98 -24.88
N SER A 421 -0.60 30.25 -24.09
CA SER A 421 -1.88 29.67 -24.49
C SER A 421 -2.91 29.81 -23.37
N ASN A 422 -4.12 30.25 -23.73
CA ASN A 422 -5.27 30.26 -22.83
C ASN A 422 -5.91 28.87 -22.70
N LEU A 423 -5.52 27.92 -23.55
CA LEU A 423 -5.97 26.53 -23.53
C LEU A 423 -4.98 25.66 -22.75
N ASN A 424 -4.54 26.16 -21.61
CA ASN A 424 -3.57 25.52 -20.74
C ASN A 424 -4.12 25.45 -19.31
N LEU A 425 -3.82 24.38 -18.60
CA LEU A 425 -4.24 24.11 -17.22
C LEU A 425 -3.29 24.72 -16.17
N SER A 426 -2.10 25.17 -16.57
CA SER A 426 -1.13 25.80 -15.66
C SER A 426 -1.42 27.28 -15.43
N THR A 427 -1.08 27.76 -14.23
CA THR A 427 -1.27 29.17 -13.83
C THR A 427 -0.34 30.15 -14.53
N ASP A 428 0.78 29.67 -15.08
CA ASP A 428 1.76 30.49 -15.81
C ASP A 428 1.40 30.67 -17.30
N HIS A 429 0.35 30.01 -17.80
CA HIS A 429 -0.14 30.05 -19.18
C HIS A 429 0.89 29.71 -20.28
N HIS A 430 2.10 29.27 -19.95
CA HIS A 430 3.13 28.92 -20.94
C HIS A 430 2.81 27.58 -21.61
N THR A 431 2.90 27.49 -22.93
CA THR A 431 2.62 26.26 -23.64
C THR A 431 3.59 25.16 -23.23
N ARG A 432 3.04 23.98 -22.92
CA ARG A 432 3.80 22.74 -22.74
C ARG A 432 3.77 21.95 -24.04
N VAL A 433 4.93 21.74 -24.63
CA VAL A 433 5.10 20.95 -25.85
C VAL A 433 5.55 19.54 -25.46
N MET A 434 4.80 18.55 -25.94
CA MET A 434 5.14 17.14 -25.88
C MET A 434 5.94 16.77 -27.12
N LEU A 435 7.21 16.44 -26.94
CA LEU A 435 8.14 15.93 -27.96
C LEU A 435 8.18 14.40 -27.90
N PHE A 436 8.36 13.74 -29.05
CA PHE A 436 8.48 12.29 -29.12
C PHE A 436 9.88 11.84 -29.52
N THR A 437 10.37 10.80 -28.87
CA THR A 437 11.75 10.28 -28.99
C THR A 437 11.75 8.75 -29.04
N SER A 438 12.90 8.15 -29.36
CA SER A 438 13.17 6.74 -29.04
C SER A 438 12.99 6.48 -27.54
N ASN A 439 12.75 5.23 -27.14
CA ASN A 439 12.61 4.88 -25.73
C ASN A 439 13.82 5.36 -24.89
N LEU A 440 13.56 6.20 -23.89
CA LEU A 440 14.58 6.81 -23.03
C LEU A 440 14.89 5.96 -21.78
N GLY A 441 14.13 4.90 -21.54
CA GLY A 441 14.17 4.09 -20.32
C GLY A 441 13.60 4.79 -19.09
N LEU A 442 12.87 5.90 -19.28
CA LEU A 442 12.32 6.74 -18.21
C LEU A 442 10.81 6.56 -18.06
N GLU A 443 10.35 6.51 -16.82
CA GLU A 443 8.93 6.50 -16.46
C GLU A 443 8.51 7.80 -15.75
N PRO A 444 7.20 8.13 -15.70
CA PRO A 444 6.71 9.30 -14.99
C PRO A 444 7.14 9.33 -13.52
N GLY A 445 7.66 10.47 -13.06
CA GLY A 445 8.10 10.67 -11.67
C GLY A 445 9.58 10.34 -11.40
N GLU A 446 10.30 9.82 -12.39
CA GLU A 446 11.74 9.57 -12.27
C GLU A 446 12.57 10.86 -12.35
N ASN A 447 13.85 10.74 -11.97
CA ASN A 447 14.78 11.88 -11.98
C ASN A 447 15.05 12.37 -13.40
N LEU A 448 14.54 13.56 -13.72
CA LEU A 448 14.69 14.21 -15.03
C LEU A 448 16.00 14.98 -15.20
N SER A 449 16.89 15.03 -14.18
CA SER A 449 18.17 15.77 -14.28
C SER A 449 19.12 15.20 -15.33
N VAL A 450 18.89 13.95 -15.77
CA VAL A 450 19.63 13.30 -16.86
C VAL A 450 19.20 13.78 -18.24
N LEU A 451 18.11 14.54 -18.35
CA LEU A 451 17.58 15.09 -19.59
C LEU A 451 17.83 16.60 -19.69
N SER A 452 18.16 17.05 -20.89
CA SER A 452 18.06 18.46 -21.26
C SER A 452 17.54 18.61 -22.69
N VAL A 453 16.75 19.65 -22.91
CA VAL A 453 16.19 19.96 -24.23
C VAL A 453 16.56 21.40 -24.58
N GLN A 454 17.08 21.60 -25.79
CA GLN A 454 17.48 22.91 -26.26
C GLN A 454 16.86 23.23 -27.61
N ALA A 455 16.29 24.44 -27.73
CA ALA A 455 15.81 25.00 -28.99
C ALA A 455 16.60 26.27 -29.32
N ALA A 456 17.30 26.28 -30.45
CA ALA A 456 18.19 27.37 -30.88
C ALA A 456 19.20 27.82 -29.79
N GLY A 457 19.70 26.87 -28.99
CA GLY A 457 20.63 27.13 -27.87
C GLY A 457 19.96 27.62 -26.58
N VAL A 458 18.63 27.79 -26.57
CA VAL A 458 17.86 28.12 -25.37
C VAL A 458 17.39 26.84 -24.70
N SER A 459 17.66 26.69 -23.40
CA SER A 459 17.18 25.54 -22.62
C SER A 459 15.67 25.63 -22.41
N LEU A 460 14.95 24.56 -22.75
CA LEU A 460 13.54 24.41 -22.44
C LEU A 460 13.41 23.62 -21.13
N PRO A 461 12.75 24.14 -20.09
CA PRO A 461 12.52 23.38 -18.85
C PRO A 461 11.77 22.09 -19.15
N VAL A 462 12.35 20.95 -18.74
CA VAL A 462 11.73 19.63 -18.82
C VAL A 462 10.84 19.45 -17.59
N GLU A 463 9.55 19.21 -17.80
CA GLU A 463 8.57 19.06 -16.71
C GLU A 463 8.08 17.62 -16.54
N ALA A 464 8.15 16.81 -17.60
CA ALA A 464 7.84 15.38 -17.52
C ALA A 464 8.52 14.59 -18.64
N ALA A 465 8.72 13.30 -18.41
CA ALA A 465 9.05 12.32 -19.44
C ALA A 465 8.40 10.98 -19.09
N GLY A 466 8.23 10.11 -20.07
CA GLY A 466 7.65 8.79 -19.87
C GLY A 466 7.55 7.98 -21.15
N THR A 467 7.00 6.78 -21.06
CA THR A 467 6.71 5.92 -22.21
C THR A 467 5.42 6.33 -22.93
N VAL A 468 5.35 6.09 -24.24
CA VAL A 468 4.12 6.32 -25.00
C VAL A 468 3.27 5.05 -24.91
N ARG A 469 2.07 5.16 -24.33
CA ARG A 469 1.15 4.02 -24.20
C ARG A 469 0.89 3.38 -25.57
N GLY A 470 1.10 2.07 -25.65
CA GLY A 470 0.92 1.28 -26.87
C GLY A 470 2.11 1.31 -27.84
N LEU A 471 3.18 2.05 -27.54
CA LEU A 471 4.41 2.14 -28.34
C LEU A 471 5.65 1.96 -27.46
N SER A 472 6.02 0.71 -27.16
CA SER A 472 7.15 0.38 -26.28
C SER A 472 8.52 0.88 -26.78
N GLN A 473 8.63 1.29 -28.04
CA GLN A 473 9.86 1.83 -28.63
C GLN A 473 9.96 3.36 -28.57
N ALA A 474 8.95 4.04 -28.02
CA ALA A 474 8.89 5.50 -28.01
C ALA A 474 8.65 6.07 -26.60
N SER A 475 9.23 7.23 -26.37
CA SER A 475 9.03 8.04 -25.15
C SER A 475 8.59 9.44 -25.52
N TYR A 476 7.91 10.10 -24.59
CA TYR A 476 7.60 11.52 -24.68
C TYR A 476 8.44 12.34 -23.71
N ILE A 477 8.65 13.62 -24.04
CA ILE A 477 9.22 14.63 -23.14
C ILE A 477 8.31 15.85 -23.19
N ILE A 478 7.82 16.30 -22.04
CA ILE A 478 7.08 17.56 -21.92
C ILE A 478 8.04 18.67 -21.53
N VAL A 479 8.11 19.69 -22.38
CA VAL A 479 8.90 20.89 -22.14
C VAL A 479 8.01 22.12 -22.07
N ARG A 480 8.34 23.05 -21.18
CA ARG A 480 7.71 24.37 -21.14
C ARG A 480 8.43 25.33 -22.08
N LEU A 481 7.69 26.05 -22.92
CA LEU A 481 8.27 27.14 -23.71
C LEU A 481 8.58 28.32 -22.78
N PRO A 482 9.80 28.89 -22.76
CA PRO A 482 10.11 30.07 -21.95
C PRO A 482 9.77 31.38 -22.68
N ASP A 483 9.62 32.45 -21.91
CA ASP A 483 9.58 33.82 -22.44
C ASP A 483 10.81 34.14 -23.30
N GLY A 484 10.60 34.96 -24.34
CA GLY A 484 11.68 35.44 -25.21
C GLY A 484 12.23 34.41 -26.20
N LEU A 485 11.62 33.22 -26.28
CA LEU A 485 11.96 32.24 -27.33
C LEU A 485 11.67 32.83 -28.72
N ALA A 486 12.61 32.69 -29.65
CA ALA A 486 12.46 33.25 -31.00
C ALA A 486 11.30 32.60 -31.77
N THR A 487 10.68 33.35 -32.67
CA THR A 487 9.62 32.83 -33.56
C THR A 487 10.21 32.19 -34.81
N GLY A 488 9.47 31.28 -35.44
CA GLY A 488 9.91 30.52 -36.61
C GLY A 488 10.26 29.07 -36.31
N ASP A 489 10.87 28.39 -37.27
CA ASP A 489 11.29 26.99 -37.14
C ASP A 489 12.67 26.92 -36.46
N LEU A 490 12.69 26.63 -35.15
CA LEU A 490 13.91 26.58 -34.34
C LEU A 490 14.54 25.19 -34.36
N PRO A 491 15.88 25.05 -34.54
CA PRO A 491 16.54 23.77 -34.37
C PRO A 491 16.41 23.28 -32.93
N ILE A 492 15.93 22.07 -32.73
CA ILE A 492 15.71 21.44 -31.42
C ILE A 492 16.48 20.13 -31.31
N SER A 493 17.02 19.87 -30.12
CA SER A 493 17.71 18.62 -29.79
C SER A 493 17.45 18.21 -28.34
N VAL A 494 17.57 16.92 -28.08
CA VAL A 494 17.42 16.29 -26.76
C VAL A 494 18.76 15.68 -26.38
N THR A 495 19.21 15.90 -25.15
CA THR A 495 20.40 15.24 -24.61
C THR A 495 19.98 14.38 -23.42
N LEU A 496 20.34 13.10 -23.47
CA LEU A 496 20.14 12.12 -22.39
C LEU A 496 21.50 11.62 -21.92
N ARG A 497 21.80 11.76 -20.62
CA ARG A 497 23.06 11.30 -20.01
C ARG A 497 24.32 11.76 -20.79
N GLY A 498 24.27 12.98 -21.32
CA GLY A 498 25.36 13.60 -22.08
C GLY A 498 25.42 13.27 -23.57
N ALA A 499 24.60 12.34 -24.07
CA ALA A 499 24.51 12.02 -25.50
C ALA A 499 23.36 12.78 -26.17
N THR A 500 23.65 13.51 -27.25
CA THR A 500 22.71 14.40 -27.93
C THR A 500 22.09 13.74 -29.17
N SER A 501 20.79 13.95 -29.35
CA SER A 501 20.00 13.44 -30.48
C SER A 501 20.37 14.06 -31.82
N ASN A 502 19.78 13.53 -32.89
CA ASN A 502 19.59 14.28 -34.13
C ASN A 502 18.84 15.60 -33.89
N VAL A 503 19.00 16.55 -34.81
CA VAL A 503 18.35 17.87 -34.75
C VAL A 503 17.05 17.84 -35.56
N GLY A 504 15.97 18.30 -34.95
CA GLY A 504 14.69 18.57 -35.62
C GLY A 504 14.35 20.05 -35.64
N LYS A 505 13.20 20.43 -36.17
CA LYS A 505 12.67 21.80 -36.08
C LYS A 505 11.41 21.88 -35.22
N LEU A 506 11.37 22.83 -34.31
CA LEU A 506 10.21 23.20 -33.51
C LEU A 506 9.65 24.53 -34.01
N GLY A 507 8.45 24.52 -34.58
CA GLY A 507 7.80 25.74 -35.08
C GLY A 507 7.19 26.56 -33.96
N ILE A 508 7.62 27.80 -33.80
CA ILE A 508 7.09 28.78 -32.84
C ILE A 508 6.33 29.88 -33.58
N SER A 509 5.06 30.06 -33.23
CA SER A 509 4.20 31.14 -33.72
C SER A 509 4.55 32.45 -33.00
N PRO A 510 4.38 33.61 -33.67
CA PRO A 510 4.28 34.91 -33.00
C PRO A 510 3.23 34.94 -31.90
#